data_AF-A0A2S6TC21-F1
#
_entry.id   AF-A0A2S6TC21-F1
#
_cell.length_a   1.000
_cell.length_b   1.000
_cell.length_c   1.000
_cell.angle_alpha   90.00
_cell.angle_beta   90.00
_cell.angle_gamma   90.00
#
_symmetry.space_group_name_H-M   'P 1'
#
loop_
_entity.id
_entity.type
_entity.pdbx_description
1 polymer ?
#
loop_
_entity_poly.entity_id
_entity_poly.type
_entity_poly.pdbx_seq_one_letter_code
_entity_poly.pdbx_strand_id
1 'polypeptide(L)' 'YRDNWLRIGFSESELEGGGNERFLDSMVLWGNDDVIRRGLQAHIDAGATQLVIQPLDPSGEPVPDWDALKNFRPESWK' A
#
# COMPACT_ATOMS: atom_id res chain seq x y z
N TYR A 1 -8.58 11.55 -10.14
CA TYR A 1 -7.55 10.50 -10.37
C TYR A 1 -8.00 9.37 -11.31
N ARG A 2 -9.31 9.13 -11.51
CA ARG A 2 -9.83 8.03 -12.35
C ARG A 2 -9.21 7.92 -13.74
N ASP A 3 -9.14 9.01 -14.50
CA ASP A 3 -8.56 9.00 -15.86
C ASP A 3 -7.08 8.60 -15.88
N ASN A 4 -6.34 8.94 -14.82
CA ASN A 4 -4.95 8.52 -14.69
C ASN A 4 -4.84 7.00 -14.48
N TRP A 5 -5.72 6.41 -13.66
CA TRP A 5 -5.76 4.96 -13.44
C TRP A 5 -6.06 4.20 -14.74
N LEU A 6 -6.98 4.71 -15.56
CA LEU A 6 -7.24 4.15 -16.89
C LEU A 6 -5.99 4.19 -17.78
N ARG A 7 -5.28 5.33 -17.79
CA ARG A 7 -4.06 5.51 -18.58
C ARG A 7 -2.92 4.57 -18.18
N ILE A 8 -2.82 4.18 -16.90
CA ILE A 8 -1.78 3.26 -16.40
C ILE A 8 -2.21 1.78 -16.47
N GLY A 9 -3.36 1.46 -17.07
CA GLY A 9 -3.74 0.08 -17.40
C GLY A 9 -4.74 -0.58 -16.46
N PHE A 10 -5.55 0.19 -15.74
CA PHE A 10 -6.79 -0.32 -15.13
C PHE A 10 -7.97 -0.18 -16.09
N SER A 11 -8.92 -1.10 -16.06
CA SER A 11 -10.18 -0.98 -16.80
C SER A 11 -11.27 -0.31 -15.95
N GLU A 12 -12.36 0.13 -16.58
CA GLU A 12 -13.48 0.72 -15.85
C GLU A 12 -14.09 -0.23 -14.82
N SER A 13 -14.27 -1.51 -15.19
CA SER A 13 -14.83 -2.52 -14.29
C SER A 13 -13.97 -2.78 -13.07
N GLU A 14 -12.66 -2.54 -13.16
CA GLU A 14 -11.75 -2.68 -12.02
C GLU A 14 -11.82 -1.50 -11.04
N LEU A 15 -12.44 -0.40 -11.43
CA LEU A 15 -12.58 0.83 -10.63
C LEU A 15 -14.00 0.99 -10.04
N GLU A 16 -14.97 0.23 -10.52
CA GLU A 16 -16.36 0.27 -10.04
C GLU A 16 -16.49 -0.29 -8.62
N GLY A 17 -17.52 0.16 -7.89
CA GLY A 17 -17.85 -0.40 -6.57
C GLY A 17 -16.79 -0.20 -5.47
N GLY A 18 -15.87 0.76 -5.64
CA GLY A 18 -14.72 0.95 -4.74
C GLY A 18 -13.41 0.34 -5.25
N GLY A 19 -13.47 -0.35 -6.39
CA GLY A 19 -12.34 -1.00 -7.03
C GLY A 19 -12.25 -2.48 -6.66
N ASN A 20 -11.75 -3.28 -7.59
CA ASN A 20 -11.56 -4.71 -7.37
C ASN A 20 -10.25 -5.01 -6.63
N GLU A 21 -10.01 -6.28 -6.31
CA GLU A 21 -8.83 -6.76 -5.60
C GLU A 21 -7.51 -6.32 -6.27
N ARG A 22 -7.38 -6.48 -7.60
CA ARG A 22 -6.18 -6.03 -8.34
C ARG A 22 -5.92 -4.54 -8.15
N PHE A 23 -6.96 -3.71 -8.21
CA PHE A 23 -6.82 -2.27 -8.02
C PHE A 23 -6.39 -1.96 -6.59
N LEU A 24 -7.05 -2.54 -5.59
CA LEU A 24 -6.74 -2.32 -4.17
C LEU A 24 -5.32 -2.76 -3.82
N ASP A 25 -4.90 -3.94 -4.26
CA ASP A 25 -3.55 -4.49 -4.04
C ASP A 25 -2.45 -3.64 -4.71
N SER A 26 -2.79 -2.91 -5.78
CA SER A 26 -1.86 -2.00 -6.45
C SER A 26 -1.75 -0.64 -5.76
N MET A 27 -2.76 -0.25 -4.97
CA MET A 27 -2.88 1.08 -4.39
C MET A 27 -2.48 1.11 -2.91
N VAL A 28 -2.74 0.04 -2.17
CA VAL A 28 -2.51 -0.06 -0.73
C VAL A 28 -1.76 -1.36 -0.44
N LEU A 29 -0.69 -1.26 0.34
CA LEU A 29 -0.03 -2.43 0.92
C LEU A 29 -0.78 -2.80 2.20
N TRP A 30 -1.49 -3.93 2.19
CA TRP A 30 -2.34 -4.39 3.29
C TRP A 30 -2.23 -5.91 3.49
N GLY A 31 -2.68 -6.40 4.65
CA GLY A 31 -2.63 -7.82 5.01
C GLY A 31 -1.95 -8.06 6.35
N ASN A 32 -1.47 -9.29 6.55
CA ASN A 32 -0.70 -9.62 7.76
C ASN A 32 0.71 -9.01 7.72
N ASP A 33 1.39 -9.00 8.86
CA ASP A 33 2.71 -8.39 8.99
C ASP A 33 3.74 -8.87 7.96
N ASP A 34 3.74 -10.16 7.62
CA ASP A 34 4.71 -10.71 6.67
C ASP A 34 4.45 -10.23 5.24
N VAL A 35 3.18 -10.02 4.87
CA VAL A 35 2.81 -9.39 3.59
C VAL A 35 3.32 -7.95 3.55
N ILE A 36 3.11 -7.18 4.63
CA ILE A 36 3.57 -5.79 4.69
C ILE A 36 5.11 -5.71 4.62
N ARG A 37 5.83 -6.52 5.41
CA ARG A 37 7.31 -6.54 5.38
C ARG A 37 7.85 -6.87 4.00
N ARG A 38 7.31 -7.90 3.35
CA ARG A 38 7.74 -8.26 1.98
C ARG A 38 7.43 -7.17 0.96
N GLY A 39 6.27 -6.52 1.06
CA GLY A 39 5.92 -5.41 0.16
C GLY A 39 6.85 -4.21 0.31
N LEU A 40 7.16 -3.83 1.56
CA LEU A 40 8.12 -2.76 1.85
C LEU A 40 9.51 -3.12 1.31
N GLN A 41 9.98 -4.35 1.55
CA GLN A 41 11.26 -4.82 1.04
C GLN A 41 11.30 -4.86 -0.50
N ALA A 42 10.21 -5.25 -1.16
CA ALA A 42 10.13 -5.33 -2.62
C ALA A 42 10.36 -3.96 -3.29
N HIS A 43 9.93 -2.86 -2.67
CA HIS A 43 10.23 -1.52 -3.21
C HIS A 43 11.72 -1.20 -3.13
N ILE A 44 12.38 -1.56 -2.02
CA ILE A 44 13.83 -1.39 -1.86
C ILE A 44 14.59 -2.27 -2.86
N ASP A 45 14.18 -3.52 -3.01
CA ASP A 45 14.76 -4.47 -3.97
C ASP A 45 14.61 -3.99 -5.42
N ALA A 46 13.50 -3.28 -5.72
CA ALA A 46 13.28 -2.60 -7.00
C ALA A 46 14.13 -1.32 -7.20
N GLY A 47 14.95 -0.96 -6.22
CA GLY A 47 15.89 0.16 -6.28
C GLY A 47 15.44 1.43 -5.58
N ALA A 48 14.34 1.41 -4.82
CA ALA A 48 13.96 2.56 -4.00
C ALA A 48 15.00 2.82 -2.91
N THR A 49 15.47 4.06 -2.80
CA THR A 49 16.42 4.48 -1.75
C THR A 49 15.72 5.17 -0.58
N GLN A 50 14.44 5.48 -0.73
CA GLN A 50 13.60 6.10 0.30
C GLN A 50 12.15 5.65 0.11
N LEU A 51 11.47 5.31 1.20
CA LEU A 51 10.03 5.05 1.22
C LEU A 51 9.32 6.12 2.06
N VAL A 52 8.24 6.69 1.52
CA VAL A 52 7.35 7.59 2.24
C VAL A 52 6.10 6.79 2.59
N ILE A 53 5.88 6.53 3.87
CA ILE A 53 4.81 5.67 4.36
C ILE A 53 3.68 6.53 4.92
N GLN A 54 2.47 6.35 4.39
CA GLN A 54 1.24 6.92 4.95
C GLN A 54 0.45 5.78 5.61
N PRO A 55 0.58 5.58 6.93
CA PRO A 55 -0.16 4.53 7.62
C PRO A 55 -1.64 4.95 7.76
N LEU A 56 -2.54 4.01 7.53
CA LEU A 56 -3.98 4.20 7.67
C LEU A 56 -4.45 3.52 8.96
N ASP A 57 -5.24 4.23 9.76
CA ASP A 57 -5.83 3.66 10.96
C ASP A 57 -6.87 2.57 10.59
N PRO A 58 -6.74 1.34 11.13
CA PRO A 58 -7.62 0.23 10.77
C PRO A 58 -9.06 0.40 11.28
N SER A 59 -9.30 1.30 12.24
CA SER A 59 -10.65 1.68 12.68
C SER A 59 -11.29 2.75 11.79
N GLY A 60 -10.55 3.29 10.82
CA GLY A 60 -11.04 4.29 9.86
C GLY A 60 -10.95 5.74 10.35
N GLU A 61 -10.32 5.96 11.50
CA GLU A 61 -10.11 7.30 12.03
C GLU A 61 -9.10 8.10 11.19
N PRO A 62 -9.26 9.43 11.06
CA PRO A 62 -8.37 10.27 10.25
C PRO A 62 -7.06 10.60 10.97
N VAL A 63 -6.48 9.62 11.65
CA VAL A 63 -5.19 9.69 12.33
C VAL A 63 -4.23 8.67 11.74
N PRO A 64 -2.91 8.92 11.73
CA PRO A 64 -1.94 7.91 11.35
C PRO A 64 -1.95 6.72 12.33
N ASP A 65 -1.88 5.50 11.82
CA ASP A 65 -1.54 4.34 12.66
C ASP A 65 -0.05 4.43 13.06
N TRP A 66 0.19 4.97 14.25
CA TRP A 66 1.53 5.13 14.80
C TRP A 66 2.18 3.80 15.18
N ASP A 67 1.39 2.77 15.47
CA ASP A 67 1.92 1.45 15.84
C ASP A 67 2.37 0.70 14.59
N ALA A 68 1.68 0.85 13.45
CA ALA A 68 2.17 0.37 12.16
C ALA A 68 3.58 0.90 11.85
N LEU A 69 3.83 2.21 12.04
CA LEU A 69 5.17 2.78 11.82
C LEU A 69 6.24 2.23 12.77
N LYS A 70 5.88 1.90 14.02
CA LYS A 70 6.80 1.28 14.98
C LYS A 70 7.08 -0.19 14.65
N ASN A 71 6.07 -0.91 14.19
CA ASN A 71 6.15 -2.34 13.88
C ASN A 71 6.92 -2.58 12.56
N PHE A 72 6.73 -1.70 11.59
CA PHE A 72 7.36 -1.77 10.27
C PHE A 72 8.48 -0.74 10.10
N ARG A 73 9.38 -0.62 11.08
CA ARG A 73 10.62 0.14 10.92
C ARG A 73 11.55 -0.53 9.89
N PRO A 74 12.42 0.20 9.19
CA PRO A 74 13.30 -0.37 8.16
C PRO A 74 14.07 -1.61 8.57
N GLU A 75 14.50 -1.73 9.83
CA GLU A 75 15.26 -2.90 10.28
C GLU A 75 14.41 -4.18 10.42
N SER A 76 13.08 -4.05 10.42
CA SER A 76 12.16 -5.19 10.54
C SER A 76 11.74 -5.80 9.20
N TRP A 77 12.19 -5.23 8.07
CA TRP A 77 11.87 -5.73 6.73
C TRP A 77 12.93 -6.74 6.32
N LYS A 78 12.66 -8.04 6.48
CA LYS A 78 13.44 -9.16 5.94
C LYS A 78 12.54 -10.36 5.68
#